data_AF-A0AAW9K6P9-F1
#
_entry.id   AF-A0AAW9K6P9-F1
#
_cell.length_a   1.000
_cell.length_b   1.000
_cell.length_c   1.000
_cell.angle_alpha   90.00
_cell.angle_beta   90.00
_cell.angle_gamma   90.00
#
_symmetry.space_group_name_H-M   'P 1'
#
loop_
_entity.id
_entity.type
_entity.pdbx_description
1 polymer ?
#
loop_
_entity_poly.entity_id
_entity_poly.type
_entity_poly.pdbx_seq_one_letter_code
_entity_poly.pdbx_strand_id
1 'polypeptide(L)' 'VADKYEKTIAQICIRWSLQKGNLPLPKSVTASRIAENAEVFDFELKEEDIKFIDNLINCGGSGMDPDNINF' A
#
# COMPACT_ATOMS: atom_id res chain seq x y z
N VAL A 1 12.94 -0.17 -2.15
CA VAL A 1 12.25 -0.99 -1.11
C VAL A 1 11.74 -2.28 -1.70
N ALA A 2 10.84 -2.26 -2.69
CA ALA A 2 10.31 -3.47 -3.36
C ALA A 2 11.38 -4.53 -3.69
N ASP A 3 12.45 -4.15 -4.40
CA ASP A 3 13.52 -5.06 -4.80
C ASP A 3 14.22 -5.76 -3.62
N LYS A 4 14.34 -5.09 -2.45
CA LYS A 4 14.95 -5.64 -1.23
C LYS A 4 14.16 -6.84 -0.69
N TYR A 5 12.87 -6.89 -0.96
CA TYR A 5 11.94 -7.93 -0.50
C TYR A 5 11.55 -8.91 -1.60
N GLU A 6 11.99 -8.68 -2.85
CA GLU A 6 11.55 -9.45 -4.02
C GLU A 6 10.02 -9.44 -4.19
N LYS A 7 9.40 -8.31 -3.84
CA LYS A 7 7.94 -8.10 -3.90
C LYS A 7 7.60 -6.96 -4.83
N THR A 8 6.35 -6.93 -5.31
CA THR A 8 5.87 -5.82 -6.15
C THR A 8 5.60 -4.58 -5.31
N ILE A 9 5.61 -3.40 -5.95
CA ILE A 9 5.29 -2.12 -5.28
C ILE A 9 3.90 -2.19 -4.61
N ALA A 10 2.92 -2.84 -5.25
CA ALA A 10 1.58 -3.01 -4.68
C ALA A 10 1.60 -3.81 -3.37
N GLN A 11 2.35 -4.92 -3.33
CA GLN A 11 2.53 -5.72 -2.12
C GLN A 11 3.21 -4.91 -1.00
N ILE A 12 4.20 -4.07 -1.33
CA ILE A 12 4.84 -3.17 -0.34
C ILE A 12 3.82 -2.18 0.22
N CYS A 13 3.01 -1.53 -0.61
CA CYS A 13 1.97 -0.60 -0.15
C CYS A 13 0.93 -1.27 0.76
N ILE A 14 0.48 -2.48 0.39
CA ILE A 14 -0.49 -3.25 1.18
C ILE A 14 0.13 -3.66 2.52
N ARG A 15 1.36 -4.19 2.52
CA ARG A 15 2.05 -4.59 3.75
C ARG A 15 2.30 -3.40 4.67
N TRP A 16 2.71 -2.26 4.12
CA TRP A 16 2.88 -1.02 4.86
C TRP A 16 1.57 -0.61 5.55
N SER A 17 0.45 -0.62 4.82
CA SER A 17 -0.87 -0.28 5.38
C SER A 17 -1.25 -1.18 6.55
N LEU A 18 -1.06 -2.50 6.39
CA LEU A 18 -1.33 -3.50 7.43
C LEU A 18 -0.46 -3.28 8.69
N GLN A 19 0.83 -3.02 8.54
CA GLN A 19 1.73 -2.77 9.70
C GLN A 19 1.44 -1.44 10.40
N LYS A 20 0.82 -0.48 9.72
CA LYS A 20 0.29 0.74 10.33
C LYS A 20 -1.07 0.54 11.04
N GLY A 21 -1.61 -0.67 11.02
CA GLY A 21 -2.90 -1.02 11.63
C GLY A 21 -4.11 -0.64 10.78
N ASN A 22 -3.91 -0.31 9.50
CA ASN A 22 -4.98 0.00 8.57
C ASN A 22 -5.35 -1.25 7.75
N LEU A 23 -6.64 -1.43 7.44
CA LEU A 23 -7.12 -2.51 6.58
C LEU A 23 -7.19 -2.02 5.12
N PRO A 24 -6.24 -2.40 4.24
CA PRO A 24 -6.26 -1.97 2.85
C PRO A 24 -7.33 -2.72 2.04
N LEU A 25 -7.99 -2.00 1.12
CA LEU A 25 -8.95 -2.57 0.16
C LEU A 25 -8.47 -2.35 -1.30
N PRO A 26 -7.43 -3.08 -1.76
CA PRO A 26 -6.88 -2.88 -3.09
C PRO A 26 -7.86 -3.35 -4.17
N LYS A 27 -8.31 -2.43 -5.04
CA LYS A 27 -9.14 -2.78 -6.19
C LYS A 27 -8.33 -3.52 -7.26
N SER A 28 -8.83 -4.65 -7.73
CA SER A 28 -8.37 -5.30 -8.97
C SER A 28 -9.53 -6.03 -9.65
N VAL A 29 -9.48 -6.13 -10.98
CA VAL A 29 -10.37 -6.97 -11.79
C VAL A 29 -9.66 -8.19 -12.40
N THR A 30 -8.33 -8.22 -12.30
CA THR A 30 -7.50 -9.31 -12.83
C THR A 30 -7.24 -10.33 -11.74
N ALA A 31 -7.63 -11.59 -11.97
CA ALA A 31 -7.50 -12.66 -10.99
C ALA A 31 -6.06 -12.85 -10.47
N SER A 32 -5.05 -12.79 -11.36
CA SER A 32 -3.64 -12.90 -10.97
C SER A 32 -3.22 -11.78 -10.02
N ARG A 33 -3.65 -10.54 -10.26
CA ARG A 33 -3.36 -9.41 -9.36
C ARG A 33 -4.12 -9.49 -8.05
N ILE A 34 -5.34 -10.04 -8.04
CA ILE A 34 -6.08 -10.29 -6.79
C ILE A 34 -5.32 -11.27 -5.91
N ALA A 35 -4.82 -12.36 -6.50
CA ALA A 35 -3.99 -13.33 -5.80
C ALA A 35 -2.66 -12.72 -5.33
N GLU A 36 -1.91 -12.06 -6.22
CA GLU A 36 -0.63 -11.42 -5.89
C GLU A 36 -0.77 -10.37 -4.77
N ASN A 37 -1.83 -9.57 -4.77
CA ASN A 37 -2.10 -8.57 -3.72
C ASN A 37 -2.36 -9.21 -2.35
N ALA A 38 -2.79 -10.47 -2.29
CA ALA A 38 -3.02 -11.20 -1.04
C ALA A 38 -1.74 -11.87 -0.48
N GLU A 39 -0.68 -11.99 -1.30
CA GLU A 39 0.61 -12.58 -0.93
C GLU A 39 1.51 -11.58 -0.16
N VAL A 40 0.99 -11.09 0.97
CA VAL A 40 1.61 -10.03 1.79
C VAL A 40 1.82 -10.44 3.26
N PHE A 41 1.56 -11.70 3.59
CA PHE A 41 1.67 -12.23 4.95
C PHE A 41 2.94 -13.05 5.18
N ASP A 42 3.71 -13.32 4.13
CA ASP A 42 4.96 -14.08 4.15
C ASP A 42 6.21 -13.22 4.34
N PHE A 43 6.07 -11.89 4.46
CA PHE A 43 7.16 -10.97 4.73
C PHE A 43 6.75 -9.81 5.64
N GLU A 44 7.74 -9.11 6.18
CA GLU A 44 7.54 -7.94 7.04
C GLU A 44 8.52 -6.81 6.67
N LEU A 45 8.02 -5.58 6.62
CA LEU A 45 8.84 -4.39 6.41
C LEU A 45 9.59 -4.07 7.69
N LYS A 46 10.89 -3.78 7.57
CA LYS A 46 11.69 -3.30 8.70
C LYS A 46 11.25 -1.89 9.06
N GLU A 47 11.47 -1.52 10.32
CA GLU A 47 11.09 -0.19 10.83
C GLU A 47 11.71 0.95 10.00
N GLU A 48 12.93 0.77 9.50
CA GLU A 48 13.60 1.73 8.61
C GLU A 48 12.85 1.94 7.28
N ASP A 49 12.34 0.86 6.67
CA ASP A 49 11.60 0.94 5.42
C ASP A 49 10.21 1.56 5.63
N ILE A 50 9.56 1.26 6.77
CA ILE A 50 8.31 1.92 7.16
C ILE A 50 8.53 3.41 7.32
N LYS A 51 9.56 3.82 8.08
CA LYS A 51 9.92 5.23 8.26
C LYS A 51 10.25 5.92 6.94
N PHE A 52 10.94 5.23 6.03
CA PHE A 52 11.21 5.77 4.70
C PHE A 52 9.93 6.04 3.91
N ILE A 53 8.99 5.09 3.89
CA ILE A 53 7.69 5.25 3.21
C ILE A 53 6.85 6.34 3.86
N ASP A 54 6.84 6.43 5.20
CA ASP A 54 6.12 7.46 5.96
C ASP A 54 6.58 8.89 5.61
N ASN A 55 7.83 9.06 5.15
CA ASN A 55 8.42 10.35 4.77
C ASN A 55 8.29 10.68 3.28
N LEU A 56 7.58 9.88 2.49
CA LEU A 56 7.34 10.20 1.09
C LEU A 56 6.50 11.47 0.97
N ILE A 57 6.92 12.38 0.08
CA ILE A 57 6.16 13.58 -0.23
C ILE A 57 4.82 13.17 -0.81
N ASN A 58 3.73 13.73 -0.28
CA ASN A 58 2.40 13.53 -0.84
C ASN A 58 2.40 14.01 -2.30
N CYS A 59 2.33 13.07 -3.23
CA CYS A 59 2.41 13.30 -4.67
C CYS A 59 1.03 13.29 -5.35
N GLY A 60 -0.06 13.35 -4.58
CA GLY A 60 -1.43 13.43 -5.07
C GLY A 60 -2.42 12.64 -4.22
N GLY A 61 -3.65 13.15 -4.14
CA GLY A 61 -4.78 12.44 -3.52
C GLY A 61 -5.66 11.79 -4.58
N SER A 62 -6.14 10.58 -4.30
CA SER A 62 -7.28 10.00 -5.04
C SER A 62 -8.57 10.33 -4.28
N GLY A 63 -9.43 11.14 -4.87
CA GLY A 63 -10.72 11.50 -4.28
C GLY A 63 -10.93 13.00 -4.23
N MET A 64 -12.10 13.39 -3.73
CA MET A 64 -12.51 14.77 -3.56
C MET A 64 -12.49 15.08 -2.05
N ASP A 65 -12.23 16.34 -1.70
CA ASP A 65 -12.24 16.79 -0.32
C ASP A 65 -13.64 16.57 0.28
N PRO A 66 -13.78 15.76 1.35
CA PRO A 66 -15.09 15.43 1.91
C PRO A 66 -15.85 16.66 2.43
N ASP A 67 -15.15 17.71 2.88
CA ASP A 67 -15.80 18.90 3.44
C ASP A 67 -16.25 19.89 2.33
N ASN A 68 -15.66 19.80 1.14
CA ASN A 68 -15.84 20.76 0.06
C ASN A 68 -16.48 20.16 -1.20
N ILE A 69 -16.88 18.89 -1.16
CA ILE A 69 -17.45 18.23 -2.32
C ILE A 69 -18.97 18.41 -2.40
N ASN A 70 -19.45 18.71 -3.61
CA ASN A 70 -20.86 18.99 -3.88
C ASN A 70 -21.30 18.17 -5.10
N PHE A 71 -21.80 16.96 -4.86
CA PHE A 71 -22.38 16.04 -5.87
C PHE A 71 -23.64 15.36 -5.34
#